data_AF-A0A7X6QCM3-F1
#
_entry.id   AF-A0A7X6QCM3-F1
#
_cell.length_a   1.000
_cell.length_b   1.000
_cell.length_c   1.000
_cell.angle_alpha   90.00
_cell.angle_beta   90.00
_cell.angle_gamma   90.00
#
_symmetry.space_group_name_H-M   'P 1'
#
loop_
_entity.id
_entity.type
_entity.pdbx_description
1 polymer ?
#
loop_
_entity_poly.entity_id
_entity_poly.type
_entity_poly.pdbx_seq_one_letter_code
_entity_poly.pdbx_strand_id
1 'polypeptide(L)'
;MKKIFGVLAVTALCLFVSSCGVLGLGTGTGMGSTNGQASGAALKSLYSQYSTDGRVDLSNLNNVISMAQLVNGIQGLKGIDDKSSFYRDFAAGLILGSDNLVTQATSNPVTGTLATLVNGTDLSALAAAGLAAAAQSSAGNTVTNTAAVLSETTTGVANTLQSLSTIFNMFGAE
;
A
#
# COMPACT_ATOMS: atom_id res chain seq x y z
N MET A 1 36.20 -1.42 31.09
CA MET A 1 36.62 -2.16 29.89
C MET A 1 35.39 -2.74 29.22
N LYS A 2 35.34 -2.67 27.88
CA LYS A 2 34.53 -3.46 26.93
C LYS A 2 33.00 -3.26 26.88
N LYS A 3 32.64 -2.44 25.89
CA LYS A 3 31.39 -2.46 25.10
C LYS A 3 31.13 -3.86 24.54
N ILE A 4 29.88 -4.33 24.55
CA ILE A 4 29.42 -5.37 23.62
C ILE A 4 28.08 -4.90 23.03
N PHE A 5 28.16 -4.55 21.76
CA PHE A 5 27.05 -4.48 20.82
C PHE A 5 26.57 -5.90 20.49
N GLY A 6 25.26 -6.07 20.34
CA GLY A 6 24.61 -7.18 19.65
C GLY A 6 23.14 -6.81 19.55
N VAL A 7 22.64 -6.16 18.48
CA VAL A 7 22.48 -6.66 17.10
C VAL A 7 21.87 -8.06 17.09
N LEU A 8 20.73 -8.14 16.38
CA LEU A 8 20.12 -9.32 15.78
C LEU A 8 18.91 -9.91 16.51
N ALA A 9 17.72 -9.36 16.23
CA ALA A 9 16.66 -10.05 15.48
C ALA A 9 15.36 -9.23 15.55
N VAL A 10 15.25 -8.18 14.72
CA VAL A 10 13.93 -7.70 14.31
C VAL A 10 13.46 -8.65 13.23
N THR A 11 12.99 -9.82 13.66
CA THR A 11 12.29 -10.75 12.78
C THR A 11 11.04 -10.02 12.34
N ALA A 12 11.01 -9.63 11.07
CA ALA A 12 9.84 -9.03 10.44
C ALA A 12 8.62 -9.90 10.74
N LEU A 13 7.75 -9.35 11.59
CA LEU A 13 6.49 -9.94 11.99
C LEU A 13 5.52 -9.83 10.80
N CYS A 14 5.72 -10.64 9.77
CA CYS A 14 4.65 -11.01 8.86
C CYS A 14 3.76 -12.05 9.55
N LEU A 15 3.05 -11.63 10.61
CA LEU A 15 1.87 -12.33 11.07
C LEU A 15 0.75 -12.01 10.08
N PHE A 16 0.72 -12.74 8.96
CA PHE A 16 -0.49 -12.88 8.19
C PHE A 16 -1.49 -13.64 9.06
N VAL A 17 -2.34 -12.89 9.76
CA VAL A 17 -3.56 -13.38 10.37
C VAL A 17 -4.40 -14.00 9.25
N SER A 18 -4.59 -15.31 9.38
CA SER A 18 -5.55 -16.09 8.61
C SER A 18 -6.97 -15.59 8.86
N SER A 19 -7.81 -15.53 7.83
CA SER A 19 -9.02 -16.36 7.74
C SER A 19 -9.93 -16.00 6.56
N CYS A 20 -10.67 -17.03 6.14
CA CYS A 20 -11.87 -17.04 5.30
C CYS A 20 -11.67 -16.89 3.78
N GLY A 21 -11.72 -18.04 3.10
CA GLY A 21 -11.75 -18.09 1.64
C GLY A 21 -13.08 -17.66 1.05
N VAL A 22 -13.03 -17.21 -0.21
CA VAL A 22 -14.10 -17.39 -1.20
C VAL A 22 -13.47 -17.72 -2.54
N LEU A 23 -14.13 -18.67 -3.18
CA LEU A 23 -13.90 -19.38 -4.43
C LEU A 23 -13.46 -18.53 -5.64
N GLY A 24 -12.42 -19.02 -6.31
CA GLY A 24 -12.35 -19.07 -7.77
C GLY A 24 -11.81 -17.85 -8.50
N LEU A 25 -10.49 -17.64 -8.50
CA LEU A 25 -9.72 -17.06 -9.62
C LEU A 25 -8.23 -17.28 -9.32
N GLY A 26 -7.56 -18.15 -10.09
CA GLY A 26 -6.10 -18.33 -10.13
C GLY A 26 -5.35 -18.48 -8.80
N THR A 27 -4.99 -19.71 -8.43
CA THR A 27 -4.02 -20.00 -7.36
C THR A 27 -2.60 -19.58 -7.76
N GLY A 28 -2.34 -18.28 -7.85
CA GLY A 28 -1.00 -17.73 -7.94
C GLY A 28 -0.38 -17.70 -6.54
N THR A 29 0.25 -18.80 -6.11
CA THR A 29 1.08 -18.83 -4.88
C THR A 29 2.41 -18.10 -5.11
N GLY A 30 2.34 -16.85 -5.56
CA GLY A 30 3.48 -16.03 -5.94
C GLY A 30 3.46 -14.65 -5.27
N MET A 31 4.62 -13.99 -5.25
CA MET A 31 4.76 -12.64 -4.67
C MET A 31 3.76 -11.63 -5.26
N GLY A 32 3.37 -11.78 -6.53
CA GLY A 32 2.36 -10.93 -7.17
C GLY A 32 1.03 -10.94 -6.41
N SER A 33 0.46 -12.13 -6.17
CA SER A 33 -0.81 -12.27 -5.43
C SER A 33 -0.73 -11.77 -3.99
N THR A 34 0.38 -12.02 -3.29
CA THR A 34 0.58 -11.54 -1.91
C THR A 34 0.67 -10.02 -1.86
N ASN A 35 1.46 -9.42 -2.77
CA ASN A 35 1.60 -7.98 -2.89
C ASN A 35 0.28 -7.31 -3.30
N GLY A 36 -0.45 -7.94 -4.21
CA GLY A 36 -1.79 -7.52 -4.63
C GLY A 36 -2.75 -7.49 -3.44
N GLN A 37 -2.80 -8.55 -2.64
CA GLN A 37 -3.68 -8.62 -1.46
C GLN A 37 -3.33 -7.54 -0.42
N ALA A 38 -2.05 -7.36 -0.11
CA ALA A 38 -1.61 -6.30 0.81
C ALA A 38 -1.98 -4.90 0.28
N SER A 39 -1.77 -4.67 -1.02
CA SER A 39 -2.13 -3.41 -1.69
C SER A 39 -3.64 -3.18 -1.69
N GLY A 40 -4.44 -4.22 -1.90
CA GLY A 40 -5.90 -4.15 -1.92
C GLY A 40 -6.47 -3.79 -0.55
N ALA A 41 -5.94 -4.41 0.51
CA ALA A 41 -6.31 -4.09 1.88
C ALA A 41 -5.95 -2.64 2.24
N ALA A 42 -4.78 -2.16 1.83
CA ALA A 42 -4.35 -0.78 2.01
C ALA A 42 -5.26 0.20 1.25
N LEU A 43 -5.62 -0.09 -0.01
CA LEU A 43 -6.56 0.72 -0.78
C LEU A 43 -7.94 0.80 -0.12
N LYS A 44 -8.47 -0.33 0.35
CA LYS A 44 -9.75 -0.36 1.08
C LYS A 44 -9.71 0.51 2.34
N SER A 45 -8.62 0.41 3.11
CA SER A 45 -8.43 1.24 4.30
C SER A 45 -8.39 2.74 3.98
N LEU A 46 -7.65 3.14 2.94
CA LEU A 46 -7.57 4.54 2.51
C LEU A 46 -8.89 5.04 1.92
N TYR A 47 -9.58 4.19 1.16
CA TYR A 47 -10.87 4.52 0.55
C TYR A 47 -11.96 4.73 1.61
N SER A 48 -11.98 3.91 2.67
CA SER A 48 -12.98 4.04 3.74
C SER A 48 -12.99 5.42 4.40
N GLN A 49 -11.85 6.10 4.46
CA GLN A 49 -11.82 7.50 4.89
C GLN A 49 -12.19 8.45 3.75
N TYR A 50 -11.60 8.24 2.56
CA TYR A 50 -11.84 9.08 1.40
C TYR A 50 -13.34 9.18 1.03
N SER A 51 -14.10 8.09 1.17
CA SER A 51 -15.54 8.06 0.90
C SER A 51 -16.34 8.99 1.82
N THR A 52 -15.81 9.35 2.98
CA THR A 52 -16.44 10.26 3.95
C THR A 52 -15.88 11.67 3.83
N ASP A 53 -14.55 11.81 3.76
CA ASP A 53 -13.86 13.10 3.86
C ASP A 53 -13.56 13.74 2.49
N GLY A 54 -13.73 12.99 1.39
CA GLY A 54 -13.40 13.41 0.03
C GLY A 54 -11.89 13.58 -0.24
N ARG A 55 -11.05 13.25 0.75
CA ARG A 55 -9.58 13.33 0.67
C ARG A 55 -8.94 12.33 1.63
N VAL A 56 -7.72 11.92 1.33
CA VAL A 56 -6.89 11.14 2.27
C VAL A 56 -6.16 12.10 3.19
N ASP A 57 -6.36 11.95 4.50
CA ASP A 57 -5.69 12.77 5.50
C ASP A 57 -4.38 12.13 5.98
N LEU A 58 -3.24 12.70 5.59
CA LEU A 58 -1.92 12.20 6.00
C LEU A 58 -1.48 12.69 7.40
N SER A 59 -2.30 13.49 8.09
CA SER A 59 -2.12 13.74 9.52
C SER A 59 -2.57 12.54 10.37
N ASN A 60 -3.44 11.69 9.83
CA ASN A 60 -3.86 10.45 10.46
C ASN A 60 -2.80 9.35 10.24
N LEU A 61 -2.27 8.85 11.35
CA LEU A 61 -1.19 7.86 11.37
C LEU A 61 -1.56 6.58 10.63
N ASN A 62 -2.82 6.14 10.74
CA ASN A 62 -3.29 4.92 10.07
C ASN A 62 -3.24 5.06 8.56
N ASN A 63 -3.56 6.24 8.02
CA ASN A 63 -3.47 6.48 6.59
C ASN A 63 -2.03 6.49 6.09
N VAL A 64 -1.09 7.04 6.87
CA VAL A 64 0.33 7.00 6.49
C VAL A 64 0.85 5.56 6.50
N ILE A 65 0.42 4.74 7.47
CA ILE A 65 0.75 3.31 7.52
C ILE A 65 0.16 2.59 6.31
N SER A 66 -1.13 2.76 6.03
CA SER A 66 -1.80 2.16 4.86
C SER A 66 -1.15 2.63 3.55
N MET A 67 -0.74 3.90 3.46
CA MET A 67 -0.02 4.44 2.30
C MET A 67 1.33 3.72 2.10
N ALA A 68 2.10 3.54 3.16
CA ALA A 68 3.38 2.83 3.06
C ALA A 68 3.19 1.33 2.77
N GLN A 69 2.14 0.70 3.28
CA GLN A 69 1.79 -0.67 2.93
C GLN A 69 1.46 -0.78 1.44
N LEU A 70 0.67 0.16 0.90
CA LEU A 70 0.40 0.26 -0.52
C LEU A 70 1.70 0.41 -1.32
N VAL A 71 2.55 1.38 -0.95
CA VAL A 71 3.86 1.62 -1.60
C VAL A 71 4.69 0.34 -1.63
N ASN A 72 4.85 -0.34 -0.49
CA ASN A 72 5.63 -1.57 -0.39
C ASN A 72 5.04 -2.69 -1.25
N GLY A 73 3.71 -2.82 -1.30
CA GLY A 73 3.04 -3.79 -2.16
C GLY A 73 3.26 -3.51 -3.65
N ILE A 74 3.16 -2.24 -4.07
CA ILE A 74 3.28 -1.87 -5.49
C ILE A 74 4.72 -1.76 -5.98
N GLN A 75 5.74 -1.74 -5.11
CA GLN A 75 7.16 -1.75 -5.53
C GLN A 75 7.48 -2.92 -6.46
N GLY A 76 6.79 -4.06 -6.28
CA GLY A 76 6.93 -5.22 -7.16
C GLY A 76 6.46 -4.99 -8.60
N LEU A 77 5.66 -3.95 -8.88
CA LEU A 77 5.21 -3.58 -10.24
C LEU A 77 6.25 -2.74 -11.01
N LYS A 78 7.32 -2.28 -10.36
CA LYS A 78 8.33 -1.44 -11.00
C LYS A 78 9.04 -2.20 -12.11
N GLY A 79 9.02 -1.65 -13.32
CA GLY A 79 9.60 -2.28 -14.52
C GLY A 79 8.87 -3.54 -15.00
N ILE A 80 7.67 -3.84 -14.46
CA ILE A 80 6.89 -5.01 -14.84
C ILE A 80 5.89 -4.66 -15.95
N ASP A 81 5.87 -5.49 -16.99
CA ASP A 81 4.93 -5.39 -18.11
C ASP A 81 3.53 -5.92 -17.73
N ASP A 82 2.49 -5.33 -18.33
CA ASP A 82 1.08 -5.66 -18.08
C ASP A 82 0.69 -7.07 -18.53
N LYS A 83 1.47 -7.69 -19.43
CA LYS A 83 1.28 -9.09 -19.86
C LYS A 83 1.96 -10.11 -18.97
N SER A 84 2.75 -9.66 -17.99
CA SER A 84 3.46 -10.57 -17.09
C SER A 84 2.50 -11.36 -16.20
N SER A 85 2.89 -12.58 -15.82
CA SER A 85 2.18 -13.35 -14.80
C SER A 85 2.12 -12.61 -13.46
N PHE A 86 3.19 -11.90 -13.09
CA PHE A 86 3.22 -11.09 -11.88
C PHE A 86 2.13 -10.03 -11.87
N TYR A 87 1.96 -9.27 -12.96
CA TYR A 87 0.94 -8.22 -13.06
C TYR A 87 -0.47 -8.79 -12.92
N ARG A 88 -0.74 -9.93 -13.60
CA ARG A 88 -2.02 -10.64 -13.50
C ARG A 88 -2.29 -11.17 -12.09
N ASP A 89 -1.29 -11.79 -11.47
CA ASP A 89 -1.42 -12.32 -10.10
C ASP A 89 -1.59 -11.18 -9.09
N PHE A 90 -0.93 -10.04 -9.31
CA PHE A 90 -1.11 -8.82 -8.53
C PHE A 90 -2.54 -8.30 -8.64
N ALA A 91 -3.08 -8.17 -9.85
CA ALA A 91 -4.46 -7.71 -10.07
C ALA A 91 -5.48 -8.65 -9.41
N ALA A 92 -5.29 -9.97 -9.50
CA ALA A 92 -6.12 -10.94 -8.81
C ALA A 92 -6.03 -10.80 -7.27
N GLY A 93 -4.82 -10.64 -6.74
CA GLY A 93 -4.61 -10.38 -5.32
C GLY A 93 -5.27 -9.07 -4.86
N LEU A 94 -5.23 -8.03 -5.69
CA LEU A 94 -5.83 -6.73 -5.42
C LEU A 94 -7.34 -6.83 -5.21
N ILE A 95 -8.03 -7.59 -6.05
CA ILE A 95 -9.48 -7.88 -5.91
C ILE A 95 -9.76 -8.54 -4.56
N LEU A 96 -9.00 -9.59 -4.24
CA LEU A 96 -9.17 -10.36 -3.00
C LEU A 96 -8.91 -9.50 -1.75
N GLY A 97 -7.78 -8.78 -1.72
CA GLY A 97 -7.38 -7.99 -0.55
C GLY A 97 -8.25 -6.75 -0.33
N SER A 98 -8.82 -6.20 -1.40
CA SER A 98 -9.73 -5.05 -1.32
C SER A 98 -11.17 -5.44 -0.99
N ASP A 99 -11.45 -6.73 -0.78
CA ASP A 99 -12.80 -7.25 -0.50
C ASP A 99 -13.81 -6.84 -1.58
N ASN A 100 -13.41 -6.99 -2.85
CA ASN A 100 -14.17 -6.62 -4.05
C ASN A 100 -14.46 -5.12 -4.21
N LEU A 101 -13.83 -4.23 -3.43
CA LEU A 101 -13.81 -2.80 -3.77
C LEU A 101 -13.13 -2.56 -5.13
N VAL A 102 -12.03 -3.25 -5.37
CA VAL A 102 -11.50 -3.44 -6.72
C VAL A 102 -12.19 -4.67 -7.32
N THR A 103 -12.88 -4.48 -8.44
CA THR A 103 -13.60 -5.55 -9.13
C THR A 103 -12.78 -6.08 -10.30
N GLN A 104 -13.23 -7.15 -10.96
CA GLN A 104 -12.61 -7.58 -12.22
C GLN A 104 -12.59 -6.46 -13.27
N ALA A 105 -13.65 -5.66 -13.35
CA ALA A 105 -13.76 -4.55 -14.30
C ALA A 105 -12.75 -3.43 -14.01
N THR A 106 -12.44 -3.15 -12.74
CA THR A 106 -11.55 -2.05 -12.34
C THR A 106 -10.11 -2.50 -12.01
N SER A 107 -9.85 -3.80 -11.86
CA SER A 107 -8.53 -4.33 -11.48
C SER A 107 -7.39 -3.96 -12.42
N ASN A 108 -7.59 -4.05 -13.73
CA ASN A 108 -6.60 -3.67 -14.74
C ASN A 108 -6.28 -2.17 -14.74
N PRO A 109 -7.27 -1.25 -14.81
CA PRO A 109 -6.97 0.19 -14.77
C PRO A 109 -6.40 0.63 -13.41
N VAL A 110 -6.82 0.02 -12.29
CA VAL A 110 -6.23 0.31 -10.97
C VAL A 110 -4.77 -0.14 -10.94
N THR A 111 -4.47 -1.38 -11.32
CA THR A 111 -3.09 -1.90 -11.37
C THR A 111 -2.22 -1.06 -12.30
N GLY A 112 -2.75 -0.61 -13.44
CA GLY A 112 -2.03 0.21 -14.40
C GLY A 112 -1.69 1.60 -13.85
N THR A 113 -2.61 2.18 -13.08
CA THR A 113 -2.37 3.45 -12.37
C THR A 113 -1.28 3.28 -11.30
N LEU A 114 -1.32 2.19 -10.52
CA LEU A 114 -0.30 1.88 -9.51
C LEU A 114 1.08 1.60 -10.14
N ALA A 115 1.11 0.88 -11.27
CA ALA A 115 2.33 0.64 -12.02
C ALA A 115 2.91 1.95 -12.57
N THR A 116 2.07 2.84 -13.12
CA THR A 116 2.50 4.15 -13.59
C THR A 116 3.10 5.00 -12.46
N LEU A 117 2.43 5.00 -11.29
CA LEU A 117 2.90 5.72 -10.11
C LEU A 117 4.31 5.26 -9.69
N VAL A 118 4.51 3.95 -9.51
CA VAL A 118 5.79 3.41 -8.99
C VAL A 118 6.93 3.48 -10.01
N ASN A 119 6.61 3.56 -11.31
CA ASN A 119 7.61 3.77 -12.36
C ASN A 119 7.97 5.25 -12.53
N GLY A 120 7.05 6.18 -12.26
CA GLY A 120 7.24 7.61 -12.46
C GLY A 120 7.57 8.43 -11.21
N THR A 121 7.45 7.85 -10.01
CA THR A 121 7.58 8.57 -8.73
C THR A 121 8.49 7.83 -7.76
N ASP A 122 9.39 8.54 -7.08
CA ASP A 122 10.13 7.99 -5.95
C ASP A 122 9.24 7.97 -4.70
N LEU A 123 8.95 6.76 -4.21
CA LEU A 123 8.07 6.51 -3.08
C LEU A 123 8.86 6.14 -1.81
N SER A 124 10.20 6.19 -1.85
CA SER A 124 11.07 5.73 -0.76
C SER A 124 10.83 6.50 0.54
N ALA A 125 10.64 7.81 0.43
CA ALA A 125 10.33 8.65 1.59
C ALA A 125 8.92 8.39 2.15
N LEU A 126 7.96 7.99 1.32
CA LEU A 126 6.61 7.62 1.75
C LEU A 126 6.63 6.28 2.50
N ALA A 127 7.42 5.32 2.02
CA ALA A 127 7.68 4.07 2.72
C ALA A 127 8.39 4.30 4.08
N ALA A 128 9.38 5.19 4.11
CA ALA A 128 10.07 5.57 5.34
C ALA A 128 9.14 6.27 6.35
N ALA A 129 8.26 7.16 5.87
CA ALA A 129 7.27 7.85 6.71
C ALA A 129 6.31 6.85 7.37
N GLY A 130 5.83 5.84 6.64
CA GLY A 130 4.97 4.81 7.22
C GLY A 130 5.68 3.87 8.18
N LEU A 131 6.96 3.57 7.96
CA LEU A 131 7.74 2.80 8.93
C LEU A 131 7.93 3.59 10.24
N ALA A 132 8.24 4.88 10.14
CA ALA A 132 8.31 5.77 11.30
C ALA A 132 6.94 5.88 12.00
N ALA A 133 5.85 5.92 11.23
CA ALA A 133 4.49 5.96 11.75
C ALA A 133 4.10 4.66 12.49
N ALA A 134 4.42 3.49 11.93
CA ALA A 134 4.15 2.19 12.54
C ALA A 134 4.95 2.00 13.84
N ALA A 135 6.20 2.45 13.87
CA ALA A 135 7.03 2.44 15.08
C ALA A 135 6.43 3.35 16.18
N GLN A 136 5.90 4.52 15.82
CA GLN A 136 5.24 5.44 16.75
C GLN A 136 3.91 4.89 17.28
N SER A 137 3.09 4.27 16.41
CA SER A 137 1.85 3.60 16.79
C SER A 137 2.11 2.50 17.83
N SER A 138 3.17 1.72 17.64
CA SER A 138 3.58 0.66 18.56
C SER A 138 4.12 1.19 19.90
N ALA A 139 4.65 2.41 19.92
CA ALA A 139 5.24 3.05 21.10
C ALA A 139 4.26 3.96 21.87
N GLY A 140 3.04 4.19 21.35
CA GLY A 140 2.04 5.06 21.97
C GLY A 140 2.42 6.55 22.04
N ASN A 141 3.42 6.99 21.25
CA ASN A 141 3.95 8.35 21.30
C ASN A 141 3.30 9.29 20.27
N THR A 142 3.21 10.58 20.61
CA THR A 142 2.62 11.64 19.78
C THR A 142 3.45 11.92 18.51
N VAL A 143 2.73 12.10 17.40
CA VAL A 143 3.23 12.19 16.02
C VAL A 143 4.04 13.47 15.79
N THR A 144 5.37 13.43 15.92
CA THR A 144 6.24 14.58 15.59
C THR A 144 7.11 14.34 14.35
N ASN A 145 7.47 13.09 14.05
CA ASN A 145 8.39 12.79 12.93
C ASN A 145 7.70 12.57 11.58
N THR A 146 6.44 12.13 11.56
CA THR A 146 5.76 11.75 10.30
C THR A 146 5.46 12.96 9.40
N ALA A 147 5.03 14.07 10.01
CA ALA A 147 4.75 15.31 9.28
C ALA A 147 6.03 15.94 8.70
N ALA A 148 7.17 15.83 9.41
CA ALA A 148 8.46 16.33 8.94
C ALA A 148 8.95 15.57 7.70
N VAL A 149 8.85 14.23 7.71
CA VAL A 149 9.25 13.39 6.56
C VAL A 149 8.34 13.64 5.34
N LEU A 150 7.04 13.86 5.55
CA LEU A 150 6.10 14.19 4.48
C LEU A 150 6.31 15.61 3.93
N SER A 151 6.75 16.56 4.78
CA SER A 151 7.00 17.96 4.39
C SER A 151 8.23 18.13 3.47
N GLU A 152 9.20 17.23 3.53
CA GLU A 152 10.36 17.21 2.61
C GLU A 152 10.05 16.50 1.27
N THR A 153 8.89 15.84 1.15
CA THR A 153 8.55 14.93 0.05
C THR A 153 7.30 15.38 -0.74
N THR A 154 7.17 16.67 -1.01
CA THR A 154 5.92 17.26 -1.55
C THR A 154 5.49 16.69 -2.90
N THR A 155 6.42 16.43 -3.84
CA THR A 155 6.06 15.94 -5.18
C THR A 155 5.63 14.47 -5.19
N GLY A 156 6.32 13.59 -4.44
CA GLY A 156 5.99 12.16 -4.40
C GLY A 156 4.67 11.88 -3.70
N VAL A 157 4.40 12.64 -2.63
CA VAL A 157 3.11 12.61 -1.92
C VAL A 157 1.98 13.10 -2.83
N ALA A 158 2.17 14.24 -3.52
CA ALA A 158 1.16 14.80 -4.41
C ALA A 158 0.78 13.84 -5.55
N ASN A 159 1.78 13.26 -6.23
CA ASN A 159 1.54 12.27 -7.30
C ASN A 159 0.80 11.04 -6.77
N THR A 160 1.16 10.55 -5.59
CA THR A 160 0.50 9.40 -4.97
C THR A 160 -0.96 9.71 -4.64
N LEU A 161 -1.23 10.86 -4.03
CA LEU A 161 -2.59 11.31 -3.72
C LEU A 161 -3.43 11.50 -4.99
N GLN A 162 -2.83 12.02 -6.07
CA GLN A 162 -3.51 12.17 -7.36
C GLN A 162 -3.87 10.81 -7.95
N SER A 163 -2.92 9.85 -8.00
CA SER A 163 -3.17 8.48 -8.45
C SER A 163 -4.26 7.80 -7.63
N LEU A 164 -4.27 8.00 -6.30
CA LEU A 164 -5.31 7.47 -5.43
C LEU A 164 -6.68 8.11 -5.67
N SER A 165 -6.75 9.42 -5.89
CA SER A 165 -8.00 10.07 -6.26
C SER A 165 -8.54 9.52 -7.58
N THR A 166 -7.69 9.31 -8.59
CA THR A 166 -8.07 8.64 -9.83
C THR A 166 -8.61 7.24 -9.57
N ILE A 167 -7.94 6.46 -8.71
CA ILE A 167 -8.39 5.12 -8.32
C ILE A 167 -9.74 5.15 -7.62
N PHE A 168 -9.91 6.03 -6.63
CA PHE A 168 -11.13 6.10 -5.83
C PHE A 168 -12.33 6.60 -6.63
N ASN A 169 -12.11 7.46 -7.64
CA ASN A 169 -13.17 7.87 -8.56
C ASN A 169 -13.66 6.70 -9.43
N MET A 170 -12.86 5.65 -9.63
CA MET A 170 -13.32 4.42 -10.30
C MET A 170 -14.21 3.55 -9.41
N PHE A 171 -14.20 3.73 -8.09
CA PHE A 171 -15.02 2.96 -7.15
C PHE A 171 -16.40 3.57 -6.92
N GLY A 172 -16.55 4.88 -7.10
CA GLY A 172 -17.82 5.60 -6.91
C GLY A 172 -18.70 5.71 -8.17
N ALA A 173 -18.33 5.02 -9.26
CA ALA A 173 -19.03 5.10 -10.55
C ALA A 173 -20.10 4.01 -10.75
N GLU A 174 -20.47 3.27 -9.70
CA GLU A 174 -21.51 2.22 -9.71
C GLU A 174 -22.85 2.71 -9.14
#